data_AF-A0A954LCT0-F1
#
_entry.id   AF-A0A954LCT0-F1
#
_cell.length_a   1.000
_cell.length_b   1.000
_cell.length_c   1.000
_cell.angle_alpha   90.00
_cell.angle_beta   90.00
_cell.angle_gamma   90.00
#
_symmetry.space_group_name_H-M   'P 1'
#
loop_
_entity.id
_entity.type
_entity.pdbx_description
1 polymer ?
#
loop_
_entity_poly.entity_id
_entity_poly.type
_entity_poly.pdbx_seq_one_letter_code
_entity_poly.pdbx_strand_id
1 'polypeptide(L)'
;MTESKLEAYYGLPTEVKFCARCVMSNQRPASAVEFKHTINSKKTTLAFDENGVCDACRVAEQKEKIDWKAREQELVALLDQH
;
A
#
# COMPACT_ATOMS: atom_id res chain seq x y z
N MET A 1 -24.78 14.23 -24.77
CA MET A 1 -23.75 14.93 -23.98
C MET A 1 -22.48 14.16 -24.15
N THR A 2 -21.50 14.68 -24.90
CA THR A 2 -20.21 14.01 -25.08
C THR A 2 -19.44 14.12 -23.77
N GLU A 3 -19.27 13.00 -23.07
CA GLU A 3 -18.40 12.91 -21.89
C GLU A 3 -17.00 13.38 -22.27
N SER A 4 -16.61 14.56 -21.80
CA SER A 4 -15.22 15.01 -21.89
C SER A 4 -14.40 14.13 -20.97
N LYS A 5 -13.55 13.27 -21.55
CA LYS A 5 -12.65 12.42 -20.79
C LYS A 5 -11.65 13.31 -20.03
N LEU A 6 -11.81 13.40 -18.71
CA LEU A 6 -10.92 14.17 -17.85
C LEU A 6 -9.54 13.50 -17.79
N GLU A 7 -8.48 14.31 -17.86
CA GLU A 7 -7.11 13.83 -17.78
C GLU A 7 -6.71 13.54 -16.33
N ALA A 8 -6.03 12.40 -16.11
CA ALA A 8 -5.48 12.05 -14.81
C ALA A 8 -4.03 12.55 -14.70
N TYR A 9 -3.75 13.36 -13.68
CA TYR A 9 -2.43 13.94 -13.44
C TYR A 9 -1.53 13.03 -12.59
N TYR A 10 -0.22 13.31 -12.61
CA TYR A 10 0.79 12.73 -11.70
C TYR A 10 0.94 11.19 -11.71
N GLY A 11 0.42 10.55 -12.76
CA GLY A 11 0.42 9.09 -12.90
C GLY A 11 -0.73 8.38 -12.16
N LEU A 12 -1.74 9.11 -11.71
CA LEU A 12 -2.91 8.55 -11.03
C LEU A 12 -3.81 7.77 -12.00
N PRO A 13 -4.52 6.72 -11.51
CA PRO A 13 -5.49 6.00 -12.33
C PRO A 13 -6.71 6.87 -12.66
N THR A 14 -7.17 6.80 -13.91
CA THR A 14 -8.38 7.51 -14.38
C THR A 14 -9.65 6.94 -13.76
N GLU A 15 -9.70 5.63 -13.55
CA GLU A 15 -10.83 4.97 -12.89
C GLU A 15 -10.61 4.95 -11.38
N VAL A 16 -11.51 5.61 -10.64
CA VAL A 16 -11.45 5.67 -9.17
C VAL A 16 -12.19 4.47 -8.58
N LYS A 17 -11.49 3.71 -7.74
CA LYS A 17 -12.01 2.56 -6.99
C LYS A 17 -11.76 2.76 -5.51
N PHE A 18 -12.62 2.16 -4.69
CA PHE A 18 -12.53 2.24 -3.23
C PHE A 18 -12.37 0.85 -2.63
N CYS A 19 -11.54 0.75 -1.59
CA CYS A 19 -11.30 -0.52 -0.89
C CYS A 19 -12.60 -0.98 -0.22
N ALA A 20 -12.98 -2.24 -0.46
CA ALA A 20 -14.19 -2.84 0.09
C ALA A 20 -14.21 -2.87 1.64
N ARG A 21 -13.05 -2.73 2.29
CA ARG A 21 -12.93 -2.78 3.76
C ARG A 21 -12.75 -1.42 4.41
N CYS A 22 -11.84 -0.61 3.89
CA CYS A 22 -11.46 0.66 4.53
C CYS A 22 -11.90 1.91 3.78
N VAL A 23 -12.59 1.75 2.64
CA VAL A 23 -13.12 2.85 1.81
C VAL A 23 -12.01 3.81 1.31
N MET A 24 -10.75 3.36 1.33
CA MET A 24 -9.64 4.15 0.80
C MET A 24 -9.63 4.11 -0.73
N SER A 25 -9.37 5.26 -1.36
CA SER A 25 -9.26 5.37 -2.82
C SER A 25 -7.98 4.73 -3.38
N ASN A 26 -8.09 4.09 -4.54
CA ASN A 26 -6.94 3.64 -5.35
C ASN A 26 -6.08 4.78 -5.91
N GLN A 27 -6.47 6.05 -5.73
CA GLN A 27 -5.65 7.21 -6.05
C GLN A 27 -4.73 7.64 -4.91
N ARG A 28 -4.84 7.03 -3.72
CA ARG A 28 -3.93 7.33 -2.60
C ARG A 28 -2.49 7.00 -3.01
N PRO A 29 -1.55 7.98 -3.01
CA PRO A 29 -0.15 7.72 -3.31
C PRO A 29 0.48 6.79 -2.27
N ALA A 30 1.26 5.82 -2.73
CA ALA A 30 2.12 5.02 -1.89
C ALA A 30 3.38 5.81 -1.49
N SER A 31 3.96 5.46 -0.35
CA SER A 31 5.22 6.04 0.09
C SER A 31 6.33 5.75 -0.92
N ALA A 32 7.15 6.75 -1.21
CA ALA A 32 8.32 6.64 -2.07
C ALA A 32 9.56 7.11 -1.31
N VAL A 33 10.74 6.73 -1.80
CA VAL A 33 12.02 7.20 -1.24
C VAL A 33 12.18 8.68 -1.57
N GLU A 34 12.05 9.54 -0.56
CA GLU A 34 11.99 10.99 -0.76
C GLU A 34 13.24 11.55 -1.45
N PHE A 35 14.43 11.04 -1.11
CA PHE A 35 15.68 11.47 -1.75
C PHE A 35 15.79 11.12 -3.23
N LYS A 36 14.95 10.22 -3.75
CA LYS A 36 14.89 9.84 -5.17
C LYS A 36 13.71 10.50 -5.90
N HIS A 37 12.95 11.34 -5.20
CA HIS A 37 11.80 12.02 -5.78
C HIS A 37 12.25 13.19 -6.66
N THR A 38 11.63 13.29 -7.83
CA THR A 38 11.83 14.41 -8.77
C THR A 38 10.47 14.91 -9.24
N ILE A 39 10.41 16.11 -9.82
CA ILE A 39 9.17 16.66 -10.39
C ILE A 39 8.54 15.76 -11.48
N ASN A 40 9.36 14.95 -12.16
CA ASN A 40 8.92 14.03 -13.20
C ASN A 40 8.57 12.63 -12.67
N SER A 41 8.73 12.38 -11.37
CA SER A 41 8.44 11.08 -10.77
C SER A 41 6.94 10.82 -10.73
N LYS A 42 6.49 9.75 -11.38
CA LYS A 42 5.10 9.28 -11.26
C LYS A 42 4.89 8.63 -9.91
N LYS A 43 3.76 8.94 -9.27
CA LYS A 43 3.42 8.34 -7.97
C LYS A 43 2.77 6.98 -8.20
N THR A 44 3.35 5.95 -7.60
CA THR A 44 2.67 4.66 -7.45
C THR A 44 1.50 4.86 -6.48
N THR A 45 0.36 4.24 -6.77
CA THR A 45 -0.82 4.35 -5.92
C THR A 45 -1.15 3.04 -5.22
N LEU A 46 -2.09 3.12 -4.28
CA LEU A 46 -2.58 2.00 -3.49
C LEU A 46 -3.02 0.83 -4.39
N ALA A 47 -2.42 -0.34 -4.18
CA ALA A 47 -2.71 -1.54 -4.96
C ALA A 47 -3.92 -2.30 -4.40
N PHE A 48 -4.68 -2.93 -5.29
CA PHE A 48 -5.89 -3.67 -4.98
C PHE A 48 -5.74 -5.10 -5.48
N ASP A 49 -6.29 -6.05 -4.73
CA ASP A 49 -6.42 -7.44 -5.18
C ASP A 49 -7.74 -7.67 -5.95
N GLU A 50 -7.94 -8.91 -6.41
CA GLU A 50 -9.13 -9.34 -7.15
C GLU A 50 -10.44 -9.20 -6.35
N ASN A 51 -10.36 -9.15 -5.01
CA ASN A 51 -11.51 -8.99 -4.13
C ASN A 51 -11.81 -7.51 -3.81
N GLY A 52 -11.09 -6.57 -4.43
CA GLY A 52 -11.24 -5.14 -4.17
C GLY A 52 -10.72 -4.70 -2.80
N VAL A 53 -9.82 -5.47 -2.18
CA VAL A 53 -9.17 -5.14 -0.90
C VAL A 53 -7.79 -4.56 -1.18
N CYS A 54 -7.45 -3.45 -0.52
CA CYS A 54 -6.14 -2.83 -0.68
C CYS A 54 -5.02 -3.61 0.02
N ASP A 55 -3.80 -3.47 -0.52
CA ASP A 55 -2.56 -4.01 0.03
C ASP A 55 -2.35 -3.70 1.53
N ALA A 56 -2.64 -2.48 1.98
CA ALA A 56 -2.51 -2.08 3.37
C ALA A 56 -3.44 -2.88 4.30
N CYS A 57 -4.67 -3.17 3.86
CA CYS A 57 -5.59 -4.04 4.60
C CYS A 57 -5.08 -5.49 4.63
N ARG A 58 -4.47 -5.99 3.55
CA ARG A 58 -3.86 -7.32 3.54
C ARG A 58 -2.67 -7.43 4.48
N VAL A 59 -1.81 -6.41 4.52
CA VAL A 59 -0.70 -6.34 5.47
C VAL A 59 -1.21 -6.30 6.92
N ALA A 60 -2.30 -5.58 7.19
CA ALA A 60 -2.91 -5.58 8.51
C ALA A 60 -3.38 -6.99 8.93
N GLU A 61 -4.05 -7.73 8.03
CA GLU A 61 -4.45 -9.14 8.30
C GLU A 61 -3.25 -10.07 8.50
N GLN A 62 -2.15 -9.85 7.78
CA GLN A 62 -0.94 -10.63 7.97
C GLN A 62 -0.33 -10.39 9.35
N LYS A 63 -0.37 -9.15 9.85
CA LYS A 63 0.15 -8.79 11.17
C LYS A 63 -0.61 -9.45 12.32
N GLU A 64 -1.91 -9.62 12.17
CA GLU A 64 -2.76 -10.35 13.14
C GLU A 64 -2.35 -11.83 13.29
N LYS A 65 -1.67 -12.41 12.28
CA LYS A 65 -1.21 -13.80 12.29
C LYS A 65 0.20 -13.99 12.86
N ILE A 66 0.86 -12.90 13.25
CA ILE A 66 2.24 -12.96 13.76
C ILE A 66 2.22 -13.43 15.21
N ASP A 67 2.90 -14.54 15.49
CA ASP A 67 3.21 -14.96 16.86
C ASP A 67 4.38 -14.13 17.40
N TRP A 68 4.05 -13.08 18.14
CA TRP A 68 5.04 -12.19 18.74
C TRP A 68 5.92 -12.87 19.79
N LYS A 69 5.41 -13.89 20.48
CA LYS A 69 6.18 -14.63 21.48
C LYS A 69 7.23 -15.50 20.83
N ALA A 70 6.89 -16.19 19.74
CA ALA A 70 7.85 -16.94 18.94
C ALA A 70 8.94 -16.01 18.37
N ARG A 71 8.54 -14.85 17.81
CA ARG A 71 9.49 -13.85 17.29
C ARG A 71 10.44 -13.30 18.36
N GLU A 72 9.95 -13.10 19.57
CA GLU A 72 10.77 -12.67 20.71
C GLU A 72 11.77 -13.74 21.12
N GLN A 73 11.36 -15.01 21.18
CA GLN A 73 12.26 -16.13 21.49
C GLN A 73 13.38 -16.25 20.46
N GLU A 74 13.07 -16.13 19.16
CA GLU A 74 14.07 -16.09 18.09
C GLU A 74 15.07 -14.94 18.26
N LEU A 75 14.59 -13.76 18.67
CA LEU A 75 15.43 -12.60 18.90
C LEU A 75 16.38 -12.82 20.08
N VAL A 76 15.90 -13.33 21.22
CA VAL A 76 16.75 -13.61 22.39
C VAL A 76 17.82 -14.65 22.05
N ALA A 77 17.45 -15.74 21.36
CA ALA A 77 18.40 -16.77 20.95
C ALA A 77 19.48 -16.24 19.99
N LEU A 78 19.17 -15.24 19.15
CA LEU A 78 20.14 -14.56 18.29
C LEU A 78 21.10 -13.67 19.10
N LEU A 79 20.57 -12.97 20.10
CA LEU A 79 21.35 -12.08 20.96
C LEU A 79 22.32 -12.86 21.87
N ASP A 80 21.90 -14.02 22.38
CA ASP A 80 22.74 -14.90 23.22
C ASP A 80 23.97 -15.47 22.50
N GLN A 81 24.10 -15.31 21.18
CA GLN A 81 25.26 -15.73 20.40
C GLN A 81 26.47 -14.79 20.51
N HIS A 82 26.31 -13.61 21.15
CA HIS A 82 27.33 -12.56 21.26
C HIS A 82 27.47 -12.06 22.69
#